data_AF-A0A412W159-F1
#
_entry.id   AF-A0A412W159-F1
#
_cell.length_a   1.000
_cell.length_b   1.000
_cell.length_c   1.000
_cell.angle_alpha   90.00
_cell.angle_beta   90.00
_cell.angle_gamma   90.00
#
_symmetry.space_group_name_H-M   'P 1'
#
loop_
_entity.id
_entity.type
_entity.pdbx_description
1 polymer ?
#
loop_
_entity_poly.entity_id
_entity_poly.type
_entity_poly.pdbx_seq_one_letter_code
_entity_poly.pdbx_strand_id
1 'polypeptide(L)'
;MIQELFSWLDAQRITYIPVDTEVVDIPGFGRLFTADLSGVESIFRSDGDKLVFNLMESPDVLMEEGIFHVAFPFGRNWYYYDLREEFRFNLLRYIGRPKPPVHDVPFVNLGIHTSYELLNACGSPEDLCRKAKWLGHTAVGICDRNTMAATLNLQKECANTGLKHIFGYSLTMTHEEERVGLKIYALDNEGLHNLLRIQRAVMVDS
;
A
#
# COMPACT_ATOMS: atom_id res chain seq x y z
N MET A 1 3.84 8.18 -23.02
CA MET A 1 2.87 7.72 -22.02
C MET A 1 3.02 6.26 -21.64
N ILE A 2 2.76 5.28 -22.51
CA ILE A 2 2.78 3.86 -22.09
C ILE A 2 4.13 3.35 -21.57
N GLN A 3 5.25 3.84 -22.11
CA GLN A 3 6.58 3.47 -21.61
C GLN A 3 6.85 3.99 -20.18
N GLU A 4 6.25 5.12 -19.82
CA GLU A 4 6.31 5.64 -18.45
C GLU A 4 5.45 4.79 -17.50
N LEU A 5 4.30 4.29 -17.98
CA LEU A 5 3.49 3.32 -17.24
C LEU A 5 4.29 2.03 -17.00
N PHE A 6 4.95 1.48 -18.03
CA PHE A 6 5.79 0.29 -17.87
C PHE A 6 6.91 0.52 -16.87
N SER A 7 7.57 1.67 -16.93
CA SER A 7 8.60 2.05 -15.95
C SER A 7 8.04 2.10 -14.52
N TRP A 8 6.81 2.61 -14.35
CA TRP A 8 6.14 2.59 -13.05
C TRP A 8 5.79 1.18 -12.59
N LEU A 9 5.15 0.36 -13.45
CA LEU A 9 4.78 -1.02 -13.12
C LEU A 9 6.01 -1.86 -12.76
N ASP A 10 7.12 -1.67 -13.47
CA ASP A 10 8.41 -2.29 -13.17
C ASP A 10 8.95 -1.86 -11.81
N ALA A 11 8.95 -0.55 -11.53
CA ALA A 11 9.38 -0.01 -10.24
C ALA A 11 8.51 -0.49 -9.07
N GLN A 12 7.20 -0.68 -9.31
CA GLN A 12 6.26 -1.25 -8.35
C GLN A 12 6.27 -2.79 -8.32
N ARG A 13 7.11 -3.43 -9.13
CA ARG A 13 7.22 -4.90 -9.24
C ARG A 13 5.88 -5.55 -9.58
N ILE A 14 5.03 -4.92 -10.38
CA ILE A 14 3.76 -5.48 -10.83
C ILE A 14 4.00 -6.33 -12.09
N THR A 15 3.38 -7.51 -12.16
CA THR A 15 3.38 -8.35 -13.37
C THR A 15 2.33 -7.81 -14.35
N TYR A 16 2.71 -7.67 -15.62
CA TYR A 16 1.83 -7.19 -16.67
C TYR A 16 2.21 -7.80 -18.04
N ILE A 17 1.26 -7.76 -18.97
CA ILE A 17 1.42 -8.24 -20.36
C ILE A 17 1.02 -7.07 -21.28
N PRO A 18 1.95 -6.47 -22.04
CA PRO A 18 1.61 -5.47 -23.05
C PRO A 18 0.63 -6.06 -24.07
N VAL A 19 -0.48 -5.35 -24.34
CA VAL A 19 -1.47 -5.76 -25.35
C VAL A 19 -1.24 -4.97 -26.63
N ASP A 20 -1.17 -3.65 -26.52
CA ASP A 20 -0.88 -2.74 -27.62
C ASP A 20 -0.16 -1.46 -27.10
N THR A 21 -0.27 -0.35 -27.84
CA THR A 21 0.39 0.92 -27.52
C THR A 21 -0.27 1.73 -26.40
N GLU A 22 -1.47 1.35 -25.97
CA GLU A 22 -2.26 2.06 -24.94
C GLU A 22 -2.78 1.12 -23.85
N VAL A 23 -2.92 -0.18 -24.13
CA VAL A 23 -3.50 -1.17 -23.23
C VAL A 23 -2.47 -2.16 -22.71
N VAL A 24 -2.58 -2.46 -21.41
CA VAL A 24 -1.84 -3.51 -20.74
C VAL A 24 -2.78 -4.43 -19.97
N ASP A 25 -2.53 -5.75 -20.00
CA ASP A 25 -3.23 -6.71 -19.15
C ASP A 25 -2.46 -6.92 -17.85
N ILE A 26 -3.15 -6.81 -16.71
CA ILE A 26 -2.59 -7.08 -15.38
C ILE A 26 -3.24 -8.37 -14.85
N PRO A 27 -2.51 -9.50 -14.79
CA PRO A 27 -3.08 -10.77 -14.36
C PRO A 27 -3.74 -10.71 -12.98
N GLY A 28 -5.01 -11.11 -12.91
CA GLY A 28 -5.82 -11.07 -11.68
C GLY A 28 -6.44 -9.71 -11.36
N PHE A 29 -6.21 -8.70 -12.20
CA PHE A 29 -6.81 -7.37 -12.09
C PHE A 29 -7.62 -6.99 -13.35
N GLY A 30 -7.12 -7.35 -14.53
CA GLY A 30 -7.76 -7.12 -15.83
C GLY A 30 -6.99 -6.13 -16.70
N ARG A 31 -7.62 -5.71 -17.81
CA ARG A 31 -7.04 -4.75 -18.74
C ARG A 31 -7.06 -3.33 -18.17
N LEU A 32 -6.00 -2.59 -18.47
CA LEU A 32 -5.74 -1.23 -18.02
C LEU A 32 -5.38 -0.38 -19.23
N PHE A 33 -6.22 0.60 -19.54
CA PHE A 33 -5.99 1.58 -20.61
C PHE A 33 -5.14 2.75 -20.09
N THR A 34 -4.17 3.21 -20.88
CA THR A 34 -3.28 4.32 -20.51
C THR A 34 -3.86 5.62 -21.07
N ALA A 35 -4.39 6.50 -20.22
CA ALA A 35 -4.86 7.80 -20.68
C ALA A 35 -3.68 8.69 -21.10
N ASP A 36 -3.71 9.18 -22.33
CA ASP A 36 -2.80 10.23 -22.79
C ASP A 36 -3.33 11.60 -22.35
N LEU A 37 -2.61 12.18 -21.39
CA LEU A 37 -2.86 13.51 -20.85
C LEU A 37 -1.79 14.51 -21.32
N SER A 38 -1.02 14.17 -22.35
CA SER A 38 -0.06 15.10 -22.94
C SER A 38 -0.79 16.27 -23.61
N GLY A 39 -0.35 17.49 -23.33
CA GLY A 39 -0.91 18.69 -23.92
C GLY A 39 -2.23 19.20 -23.32
N VAL A 40 -2.77 18.56 -22.27
CA VAL A 40 -3.91 19.09 -21.52
C VAL A 40 -3.45 19.78 -20.24
N GLU A 41 -4.03 20.94 -19.92
CA GLU A 41 -3.70 21.68 -18.69
C GLU A 41 -4.29 21.05 -17.42
N SER A 42 -5.34 20.23 -17.60
CA SER A 42 -6.09 19.61 -16.52
C SER A 42 -6.48 18.18 -16.89
N ILE A 43 -6.40 17.28 -15.90
CA ILE A 43 -6.88 15.90 -15.98
C ILE A 43 -8.42 15.82 -15.96
N PHE A 44 -9.09 16.95 -15.75
CA PHE A 44 -10.54 17.10 -15.83
C PHE A 44 -10.92 18.15 -16.87
N ARG A 45 -12.06 17.93 -17.53
CA ARG A 45 -12.71 18.90 -18.43
C ARG A 45 -14.13 19.19 -17.97
N SER A 46 -14.65 20.35 -18.37
CA SER A 46 -16.07 20.67 -18.20
C SER A 46 -16.88 20.03 -19.31
N ASP A 47 -17.93 19.31 -18.92
CA ASP A 47 -18.99 18.82 -19.78
C ASP A 47 -20.31 19.42 -19.29
N GLY A 48 -20.68 20.58 -19.86
CA GLY A 48 -21.72 21.45 -19.31
C GLY A 48 -21.38 21.89 -17.88
N ASP A 49 -22.28 21.61 -16.93
CA ASP A 49 -22.11 21.91 -15.51
C ASP A 49 -21.33 20.82 -14.74
N LYS A 50 -20.93 19.73 -15.40
CA LYS A 50 -20.24 18.61 -14.76
C LYS A 50 -18.74 18.66 -15.03
N LEU A 51 -17.96 18.31 -14.01
CA LEU A 51 -16.53 18.08 -14.14
C LEU A 51 -16.31 16.59 -14.41
N VAL A 52 -15.72 16.24 -15.56
CA VAL A 52 -15.48 14.85 -15.97
C VAL A 52 -14.01 14.59 -16.22
N PHE A 53 -13.56 13.37 -16.01
CA PHE A 53 -12.18 12.98 -16.30
C PHE A 53 -11.88 13.17 -17.79
N ASN A 54 -10.70 13.71 -18.09
CA ASN A 54 -10.28 14.04 -19.44
C ASN A 54 -9.77 12.80 -20.16
N LEU A 55 -10.71 11.99 -20.65
CA LEU A 55 -10.44 10.81 -21.46
C LEU A 55 -10.76 11.12 -22.92
N MET A 56 -9.84 10.81 -23.82
CA MET A 56 -10.06 10.94 -25.26
C MET A 56 -11.04 9.88 -25.77
N GLU A 57 -10.93 8.65 -25.25
CA GLU A 57 -11.83 7.54 -25.53
C GLU A 57 -13.12 7.60 -24.72
N SER A 58 -14.20 7.06 -25.29
CA SER A 58 -15.47 6.94 -24.57
C SER A 58 -15.40 5.82 -23.52
N PRO A 59 -15.77 6.08 -22.25
CA PRO A 59 -15.84 5.03 -21.23
C PRO A 59 -16.70 3.83 -21.63
N ASP A 60 -17.83 4.07 -22.32
CA ASP A 60 -18.74 3.00 -22.75
C ASP A 60 -18.07 2.07 -23.78
N VAL A 61 -17.31 2.65 -24.72
CA VAL A 61 -16.57 1.88 -25.74
C VAL A 61 -15.49 1.02 -25.08
N LEU A 62 -14.70 1.59 -24.15
CA LEU A 62 -13.69 0.84 -23.42
C LEU A 62 -14.30 -0.33 -22.64
N MET A 63 -15.45 -0.12 -21.99
CA MET A 63 -16.14 -1.17 -21.24
C MET A 63 -16.70 -2.26 -22.15
N GLU A 64 -17.22 -1.93 -23.33
CA GLU A 64 -17.65 -2.91 -24.36
C GLU A 64 -16.48 -3.79 -24.83
N GLU A 65 -15.26 -3.24 -24.87
CA GLU A 65 -14.02 -3.97 -25.17
C GLU A 65 -13.44 -4.74 -23.97
N GLY A 66 -14.13 -4.71 -22.82
CA GLY A 66 -13.73 -5.39 -21.59
C GLY A 66 -12.60 -4.68 -20.84
N ILE A 67 -12.38 -3.39 -21.08
CA ILE A 67 -11.42 -2.56 -20.37
C ILE A 67 -12.17 -1.72 -19.33
N PHE A 68 -11.98 -2.06 -18.06
CA PHE A 68 -12.70 -1.42 -16.95
C PHE A 68 -11.85 -0.43 -16.14
N HIS A 69 -10.54 -0.39 -16.39
CA HIS A 69 -9.62 0.45 -15.63
C HIS A 69 -8.84 1.37 -16.54
N VAL A 70 -8.71 2.63 -16.13
CA VAL A 70 -7.91 3.64 -16.83
C VAL A 70 -6.80 4.12 -15.92
N ALA A 71 -5.55 4.00 -16.38
CA ALA A 71 -4.34 4.49 -15.72
C ALA A 71 -3.94 5.87 -16.24
N PHE A 72 -3.45 6.71 -15.33
CA PHE A 72 -2.99 8.05 -15.66
C PHE A 72 -1.92 8.54 -14.67
N PRO A 73 -0.94 9.35 -15.11
CA PRO A 73 0.00 9.99 -14.20
C PRO A 73 -0.61 11.23 -13.55
N PHE A 74 -0.30 11.47 -12.28
CA PHE A 74 -0.60 12.73 -11.61
C PHE A 74 0.46 13.04 -10.55
N GLY A 75 1.14 14.19 -10.70
CA GLY A 75 2.30 14.53 -9.88
C GLY A 75 3.46 13.55 -10.13
N ARG A 76 3.92 12.85 -9.08
CA ARG A 76 5.01 11.85 -9.15
C ARG A 76 4.54 10.40 -9.06
N ASN A 77 3.24 10.18 -9.19
CA ASN A 77 2.61 8.87 -9.04
C ASN A 77 1.77 8.52 -10.26
N TRP A 78 1.49 7.22 -10.38
CA TRP A 78 0.46 6.72 -11.28
C TRP A 78 -0.77 6.30 -10.49
N TYR A 79 -1.93 6.63 -11.04
CA TYR A 79 -3.22 6.26 -10.49
C TYR A 79 -4.01 5.48 -11.52
N TYR A 80 -5.06 4.83 -11.06
CA TYR A 80 -6.13 4.34 -11.90
C TYR A 80 -7.48 4.68 -11.31
N TYR A 81 -8.52 4.64 -12.13
CA TYR A 81 -9.89 4.59 -11.67
C TYR A 81 -10.65 3.49 -12.42
N ASP A 82 -11.69 2.98 -11.77
CA ASP A 82 -12.59 1.98 -12.32
C ASP A 82 -13.73 2.69 -13.05
N LEU A 83 -13.93 2.39 -14.33
CA LEU A 83 -14.96 2.99 -15.18
C LEU A 83 -16.38 2.67 -14.71
N ARG A 84 -16.55 1.63 -13.87
CA ARG A 84 -17.84 1.19 -13.35
C ARG A 84 -18.26 1.94 -12.09
N GLU A 85 -17.35 2.72 -11.50
CA GLU A 85 -17.56 3.48 -10.27
C GLU A 85 -17.44 4.99 -10.52
N GLU A 86 -17.81 5.79 -9.52
CA GLU A 86 -17.47 7.21 -9.53
C GLU A 86 -15.96 7.41 -9.54
N PHE A 87 -15.50 8.47 -10.22
CA PHE A 87 -14.07 8.77 -10.34
C PHE A 87 -13.38 8.86 -8.97
N ARG A 88 -12.30 8.11 -8.81
CA ARG A 88 -11.46 8.09 -7.60
C ARG A 88 -9.98 7.96 -7.97
N PHE A 89 -9.12 8.61 -7.19
CA PHE A 89 -7.68 8.41 -7.28
C PHE A 89 -7.28 7.12 -6.56
N ASN A 90 -7.18 6.01 -7.29
CA ASN A 90 -6.58 4.79 -6.73
C ASN A 90 -5.11 4.74 -7.11
N LEU A 91 -4.21 4.76 -6.12
CA LEU A 91 -2.78 4.66 -6.40
C LEU A 91 -2.49 3.32 -7.09
N LEU A 92 -1.76 3.35 -8.20
CA LEU A 92 -1.49 2.16 -9.03
C LEU A 92 -0.40 1.29 -8.39
N ARG A 93 -0.73 0.66 -7.26
CA ARG A 93 0.14 -0.21 -6.46
C ARG A 93 -0.64 -1.39 -5.91
N TYR A 94 0.06 -2.51 -5.69
CA TYR A 94 -0.46 -3.72 -5.05
C TYR A 94 -1.70 -4.31 -5.73
N ILE A 95 -1.77 -4.19 -7.06
CA ILE A 95 -2.82 -4.78 -7.91
C ILE A 95 -2.29 -6.00 -8.65
N GLY A 96 -3.21 -6.87 -9.08
CA GLY A 96 -2.85 -8.09 -9.80
C GLY A 96 -1.89 -8.96 -9.00
N ARG A 97 -0.73 -9.28 -9.59
CA ARG A 97 0.31 -10.11 -8.96
C ARG A 97 1.67 -9.42 -8.98
N PRO A 98 2.50 -9.58 -7.93
CA PRO A 98 3.88 -9.14 -7.97
C PRO A 98 4.68 -9.94 -9.01
N LYS A 99 5.76 -9.35 -9.51
CA LYS A 99 6.79 -10.07 -10.27
C LYS A 99 7.42 -11.13 -9.38
N PRO A 100 7.74 -12.32 -9.92
CA PRO A 100 8.37 -13.39 -9.15
C PRO A 100 9.59 -12.90 -8.36
N PRO A 101 9.73 -13.29 -7.09
CA PRO A 101 10.89 -12.91 -6.29
C PRO A 101 12.15 -13.57 -6.86
N VAL A 102 13.31 -12.94 -6.64
CA VAL A 102 14.61 -13.52 -7.01
C VAL A 102 14.91 -14.75 -6.13
N HIS A 103 14.44 -14.72 -4.88
CA HIS A 103 14.59 -15.81 -3.92
C HIS A 103 13.22 -16.18 -3.37
N ASP A 104 12.85 -17.46 -3.47
CA ASP A 104 11.61 -18.00 -2.91
C ASP A 104 11.87 -18.52 -1.49
N VAL A 105 12.00 -17.58 -0.55
CA VAL A 105 12.22 -17.86 0.88
C VAL A 105 11.05 -17.27 1.66
N PRO A 106 10.34 -18.08 2.49
CA PRO A 106 9.28 -17.56 3.36
C PRO A 106 9.80 -16.42 4.23
N PHE A 107 9.12 -15.28 4.15
CA PHE A 107 9.55 -14.06 4.84
C PHE A 107 8.35 -13.33 5.45
N VAL A 108 8.55 -12.76 6.64
CA VAL A 108 7.58 -11.96 7.38
C VAL A 108 8.29 -10.73 7.94
N ASN A 109 7.71 -9.55 7.69
CA ASN A 109 8.19 -8.31 8.29
C ASN A 109 7.68 -8.20 9.73
N LEU A 110 8.58 -8.29 10.72
CA LEU A 110 8.26 -8.13 12.14
C LEU A 110 8.41 -6.69 12.65
N GLY A 111 8.96 -5.78 11.85
CA GLY A 111 9.35 -4.45 12.31
C GLY A 111 8.72 -3.32 11.50
N ILE A 112 7.46 -3.43 11.12
CA ILE A 112 6.81 -2.34 10.39
C ILE A 112 6.54 -1.15 11.31
N HIS A 113 6.73 0.05 10.75
CA HIS A 113 6.48 1.33 11.42
C HIS A 113 5.29 2.02 10.73
N THR A 114 4.22 2.24 11.48
CA THR A 114 2.94 2.75 10.97
C THR A 114 2.85 4.26 11.06
N SER A 115 1.86 4.85 10.39
CA SER A 115 1.53 6.29 10.43
C SER A 115 1.29 6.86 11.84
N TYR A 116 1.12 6.01 12.85
CA TYR A 116 0.97 6.42 14.24
C TYR A 116 2.32 6.76 14.90
N GLU A 117 3.43 6.31 14.33
CA GLU A 117 4.77 6.74 14.72
C GLU A 117 5.14 8.06 14.03
N LEU A 118 4.95 9.15 14.75
CA LEU A 118 5.12 10.50 14.22
C LEU A 118 6.51 10.70 13.61
N LEU A 119 6.52 11.24 12.39
CA LEU A 119 7.72 11.61 11.63
C LEU A 119 8.69 10.45 11.31
N ASN A 120 8.31 9.19 11.55
CA ASN A 120 9.15 8.02 11.27
C ASN A 120 8.40 6.87 10.55
N ALA A 121 7.13 7.08 10.23
CA ALA A 121 6.24 6.10 9.63
C ALA A 121 6.54 5.76 8.16
N CYS A 122 6.20 4.53 7.76
CA CYS A 122 6.24 4.08 6.35
C CYS A 122 4.88 4.15 5.64
N GLY A 123 3.78 3.93 6.36
CA GLY A 123 2.43 3.91 5.77
C GLY A 123 1.33 3.61 6.78
N SER A 124 0.07 3.64 6.32
CA SER A 124 -1.08 3.27 7.13
C SER A 124 -1.08 1.75 7.42
N PRO A 125 -1.70 1.29 8.53
CA PRO A 125 -1.87 -0.15 8.77
C PRO A 125 -2.56 -0.88 7.60
N GLU A 126 -3.54 -0.23 6.96
CA GLU A 126 -4.27 -0.76 5.80
C GLU A 126 -3.34 -1.01 4.60
N ASP A 127 -2.55 -0.01 4.21
CA ASP A 127 -1.63 -0.12 3.06
C ASP A 127 -0.54 -1.16 3.31
N LEU A 128 -0.03 -1.24 4.55
CA LEU A 128 1.00 -2.22 4.92
C LEU A 128 0.43 -3.64 4.88
N CYS A 129 -0.80 -3.86 5.35
CA CYS A 129 -1.47 -5.16 5.26
C CYS A 129 -1.80 -5.52 3.81
N ARG A 130 -2.33 -4.58 3.02
CA ARG A 130 -2.60 -4.76 1.58
C ARG A 130 -1.33 -5.17 0.83
N LYS A 131 -0.22 -4.46 1.05
CA LYS A 131 1.08 -4.79 0.46
C LYS A 131 1.57 -6.17 0.91
N ALA A 132 1.54 -6.47 2.20
CA ALA A 132 2.02 -7.74 2.73
C ALA A 132 1.23 -8.92 2.14
N LYS A 133 -0.10 -8.78 2.04
CA LYS A 133 -0.97 -9.77 1.41
C LYS A 133 -0.65 -9.94 -0.07
N TRP A 134 -0.48 -8.84 -0.79
CA TRP A 134 -0.12 -8.86 -2.21
C TRP A 134 1.24 -9.51 -2.47
N LEU A 135 2.20 -9.34 -1.56
CA LEU A 135 3.51 -10.02 -1.58
C LEU A 135 3.46 -11.49 -1.13
N GLY A 136 2.30 -11.99 -0.71
CA GLY A 136 2.14 -13.39 -0.27
C GLY A 136 2.60 -13.68 1.16
N HIS A 137 2.79 -12.65 2.00
CA HIS A 137 3.13 -12.86 3.40
C HIS A 137 1.96 -13.50 4.16
N THR A 138 2.28 -14.23 5.23
CA THR A 138 1.29 -14.87 6.12
C THR A 138 1.06 -14.09 7.41
N ALA A 139 1.95 -13.14 7.72
CA ALA A 139 1.91 -12.36 8.94
C ALA A 139 2.55 -10.97 8.74
N VAL A 140 2.24 -10.05 9.65
CA VAL A 140 2.85 -8.72 9.75
C VAL A 140 3.02 -8.36 11.23
N GLY A 141 4.22 -7.91 11.60
CA GLY A 141 4.54 -7.46 12.94
C GLY A 141 4.77 -5.95 13.02
N ILE A 142 3.97 -5.28 13.84
CA ILE A 142 4.16 -3.87 14.18
C ILE A 142 5.26 -3.72 15.21
N CYS A 143 6.07 -2.68 15.08
CA CYS A 143 7.09 -2.36 16.06
C CYS A 143 7.32 -0.85 16.13
N ASP A 144 6.23 -0.09 16.24
CA ASP A 144 6.28 1.36 16.36
C ASP A 144 7.11 1.76 17.58
N ARG A 145 7.87 2.85 17.45
CA ARG A 145 8.70 3.38 18.51
C ARG A 145 7.88 4.23 19.46
N ASN A 146 7.96 3.92 20.75
CA ASN A 146 7.38 4.74 21.81
C ASN A 146 5.85 4.94 21.71
N THR A 147 5.16 4.17 20.87
CA THR A 147 3.70 4.17 20.74
C THR A 147 3.18 2.78 20.43
N MET A 148 1.97 2.49 20.91
CA MET A 148 1.21 1.28 20.56
C MET A 148 -0.16 1.63 19.97
N ALA A 149 -0.35 2.89 19.54
CA ALA A 149 -1.66 3.41 19.14
C ALA A 149 -2.25 2.70 17.90
N ALA A 150 -1.41 2.18 17.01
CA ALA A 150 -1.85 1.45 15.82
C ALA A 150 -2.22 -0.03 16.06
N THR A 151 -1.95 -0.56 17.26
CA THR A 151 -2.08 -2.01 17.56
C THR A 151 -3.46 -2.57 17.21
N LEU A 152 -4.53 -1.90 17.66
CA LEU A 152 -5.90 -2.33 17.39
C LEU A 152 -6.27 -2.23 15.91
N ASN A 153 -5.84 -1.17 15.23
CA ASN A 153 -6.15 -0.97 13.82
C ASN A 153 -5.41 -1.99 12.95
N LEU A 154 -4.14 -2.24 13.23
CA LEU A 154 -3.39 -3.31 12.57
C LEU A 154 -4.04 -4.68 12.78
N GLN A 155 -4.51 -4.98 13.99
CA GLN A 155 -5.20 -6.24 14.26
C GLN A 155 -6.43 -6.42 13.36
N LYS A 156 -7.25 -5.37 13.21
CA LYS A 156 -8.43 -5.38 12.33
C LYS A 156 -8.05 -5.55 10.86
N GLU A 157 -7.05 -4.80 10.38
CA GLU A 157 -6.60 -4.91 8.99
C GLU A 157 -5.96 -6.26 8.66
N CYS A 158 -5.21 -6.83 9.60
CA CYS A 158 -4.70 -8.18 9.49
C CYS A 158 -5.85 -9.20 9.39
N ALA A 159 -6.90 -9.06 10.21
CA ALA A 159 -8.07 -9.93 10.14
C ALA A 159 -8.79 -9.82 8.77
N ASN A 160 -9.01 -8.59 8.27
CA ASN A 160 -9.65 -8.35 6.97
C ASN A 160 -8.88 -8.96 5.79
N THR A 161 -7.55 -8.99 5.87
CA THR A 161 -6.66 -9.50 4.82
C THR A 161 -6.25 -10.96 5.00
N GLY A 162 -6.65 -11.58 6.12
CA GLY A 162 -6.27 -12.95 6.49
C GLY A 162 -4.78 -13.10 6.84
N LEU A 163 -4.17 -12.06 7.40
CA LEU A 163 -2.81 -12.05 7.92
C LEU A 163 -2.80 -12.30 9.43
N LYS A 164 -1.77 -12.97 9.95
CA LYS A 164 -1.49 -13.00 11.38
C LYS A 164 -0.85 -11.68 11.83
N HIS A 165 -1.45 -11.00 12.80
CA HIS A 165 -0.84 -9.84 13.44
C HIS A 165 0.18 -10.29 14.48
N ILE A 166 1.29 -9.55 14.61
CA ILE A 166 2.29 -9.72 15.65
C ILE A 166 2.49 -8.36 16.33
N PHE A 167 2.30 -8.31 17.65
CA PHE A 167 2.48 -7.07 18.39
C PHE A 167 3.91 -6.96 18.89
N GLY A 168 4.57 -5.88 18.49
CA GLY A 168 5.87 -5.50 18.97
C GLY A 168 5.92 -4.03 19.34
N TYR A 169 7.02 -3.67 19.98
CA TYR A 169 7.26 -2.32 20.48
C TYR A 169 8.76 -2.02 20.39
N SER A 170 9.09 -0.87 19.79
CA SER A 170 10.46 -0.38 19.74
C SER A 170 10.68 0.63 20.88
N LEU A 171 11.77 0.46 21.63
CA LEU A 171 12.15 1.40 22.69
C LEU A 171 13.67 1.57 22.77
N THR A 172 14.12 2.43 23.68
CA THR A 172 15.54 2.57 24.04
C THR A 172 15.71 2.24 25.51
N MET A 173 16.66 1.36 25.81
CA MET A 173 17.05 1.00 27.16
C MET A 173 18.45 1.55 27.42
N THR A 174 18.68 2.07 28.63
CA THR A 174 20.03 2.36 29.10
C THR A 174 20.59 1.09 29.72
N HIS A 175 21.70 0.59 29.19
CA HIS A 175 22.45 -0.53 29.73
C HIS A 175 23.83 -0.02 30.11
N GLU A 176 24.14 -0.03 31.41
CA GLU A 176 25.30 0.66 31.98
C GLU A 176 25.28 2.15 31.61
N GLU A 177 26.22 2.64 30.81
CA GLU A 177 26.28 4.03 30.33
C GLU A 177 25.85 4.16 28.86
N GLU A 178 25.46 3.06 28.20
CA GLU A 178 25.10 3.04 26.79
C GLU A 178 23.59 3.00 26.55
N ARG A 179 23.15 3.68 25.50
CA ARG A 179 21.75 3.64 25.04
C ARG A 179 21.60 2.63 23.91
N VAL A 180 20.83 1.58 24.16
CA VAL A 180 20.60 0.47 23.21
C VAL A 180 19.16 0.50 22.71
N GLY A 181 18.97 0.40 21.40
CA GLY A 181 17.66 0.24 20.78
C GLY A 181 17.17 -1.20 20.89
N LEU A 182 15.95 -1.39 21.40
CA LEU A 182 15.33 -2.71 21.58
C LEU A 182 14.06 -2.82 20.75
N LYS A 183 13.83 -4.02 20.21
CA LYS A 183 12.56 -4.46 19.63
C LYS A 183 12.08 -5.66 20.43
N ILE A 184 10.93 -5.54 21.05
CA ILE A 184 10.33 -6.61 21.86
C ILE A 184 8.99 -7.01 21.26
N TYR A 185 8.65 -8.29 21.35
CA TYR A 185 7.48 -8.88 20.71
C TYR A 185 6.67 -9.71 21.71
N ALA A 186 5.35 -9.55 21.68
CA ALA A 186 4.44 -10.35 22.49
C ALA A 186 4.21 -11.71 21.82
N LEU A 187 4.48 -12.80 22.55
CA LEU A 187 4.18 -14.16 22.11
C LEU A 187 2.73 -14.56 22.40
N ASP A 188 2.14 -13.97 23.43
CA ASP A 188 0.81 -14.27 23.93
C ASP A 188 0.16 -13.03 24.60
N ASN A 189 -0.99 -13.24 25.24
CA ASN A 189 -1.72 -12.18 25.92
C ASN A 189 -0.97 -11.62 27.14
N GLU A 190 -0.20 -12.46 27.85
CA GLU A 190 0.63 -12.00 28.97
C GLU A 190 1.75 -11.08 28.46
N GLY A 191 2.39 -11.47 27.36
CA GLY A 191 3.34 -10.64 26.63
C GLY A 191 2.75 -9.30 26.22
N LEU A 192 1.52 -9.27 25.69
CA LEU A 192 0.84 -8.02 25.34
C LEU A 192 0.57 -7.14 26.57
N HIS A 193 0.11 -7.73 27.68
CA HIS A 193 -0.06 -6.99 28.93
C HIS A 193 1.26 -6.39 29.43
N ASN A 194 2.37 -7.12 29.29
CA ASN A 194 3.69 -6.64 29.64
C ASN A 194 4.17 -5.52 28.69
N LEU A 195 3.90 -5.61 27.38
CA LEU A 195 4.18 -4.52 26.45
C LEU A 195 3.47 -3.22 26.84
N LEU A 196 2.18 -3.29 27.21
CA LEU A 196 1.42 -2.11 27.65
C LEU A 196 2.01 -1.49 28.92
N ARG A 197 2.47 -2.31 29.88
CA ARG A 197 3.15 -1.85 31.09
C ARG A 197 4.49 -1.17 30.77
N ILE A 198 5.28 -1.76 29.87
CA ILE A 198 6.55 -1.19 29.42
C ILE A 198 6.31 0.14 28.71
N GLN A 199 5.32 0.22 27.81
CA GLN A 199 4.97 1.46 27.13
C GLN A 199 4.56 2.56 28.12
N ARG A 200 3.75 2.24 29.13
CA ARG A 200 3.40 3.17 30.21
C ARG A 200 4.64 3.64 30.97
N ALA A 201 5.54 2.73 31.33
CA ALA A 201 6.77 3.07 32.04
C ALA A 201 7.63 4.05 31.21
N VAL A 202 7.81 3.77 29.92
CA VAL A 202 8.61 4.60 29.00
C VAL A 202 8.00 5.97 28.71
N MET A 203 6.67 6.05 28.55
CA MET A 203 6.01 7.27 28.05
C MET A 203 5.35 8.13 29.12
N VAL A 204 5.15 7.59 30.33
CA VAL A 204 4.44 8.28 31.41
C VAL A 204 5.29 8.38 32.66
N ASP A 205 5.92 7.27 33.08
CA ASP A 205 6.64 7.23 34.36
C ASP A 205 8.11 7.70 34.24
N SER A 206 8.65 7.81 33.02
CA SER A 206 10.05 8.20 32.72
C SER A 206 10.26 9.69 32.53
#